data_AF-A0A9K3DCF4-F1
#
_entry.id   AF-A0A9K3DCF4-F1
#
_cell.length_a   1.000
_cell.length_b   1.000
_cell.length_c   1.000
_cell.angle_alpha   90.00
_cell.angle_beta   90.00
_cell.angle_gamma   90.00
#
_symmetry.space_group_name_H-M   'P 1'
#
loop_
_entity.id
_entity.type
_entity.pdbx_description
1 polymer ?
#
loop_
_entity_poly.entity_id
_entity_poly.type
_entity_poly.pdbx_seq_one_letter_code
_entity_poly.pdbx_strand_id
1 'polypeptide(L)'
;VWLKTKDGRAIFRLPQHCRATRLEGNEMVSLFWNPPGEFTHYFKHQSPPKPDVLKIYEAHVGMATEDERCGGYREFADNLLPTIAAK
;
A
#
# COMPACT_ATOMS: atom_id res chain seq x y z
N VAL A 1 -8.85 17.10 -8.24
CA VAL A 1 -8.38 18.38 -8.83
C VAL A 1 -9.24 18.71 -10.03
N TRP A 2 -9.81 19.91 -10.04
CA TRP A 2 -10.57 20.42 -11.18
C TRP A 2 -9.62 21.01 -12.22
N LEU A 3 -9.80 20.60 -13.46
CA LEU A 3 -9.03 21.09 -14.60
C LEU A 3 -9.99 21.67 -15.62
N LYS A 4 -9.59 22.77 -16.25
CA LYS A 4 -10.30 23.34 -17.39
C LYS A 4 -9.58 22.93 -18.68
N THR A 5 -10.32 22.27 -19.55
CA THR A 5 -9.84 21.82 -20.87
C THR A 5 -9.84 22.99 -21.87
N LYS A 6 -9.14 22.83 -23.00
CA LYS A 6 -9.04 23.86 -24.06
C LYS A 6 -10.41 24.25 -24.63
N ASP A 7 -11.32 23.29 -24.72
CA ASP A 7 -12.71 23.43 -25.17
C ASP A 7 -13.66 23.90 -24.04
N GLY A 8 -13.11 24.29 -22.88
CA GLY A 8 -13.85 24.95 -21.81
C GLY A 8 -14.56 24.01 -20.83
N ARG A 9 -14.53 22.69 -21.03
CA ARG A 9 -15.10 21.71 -20.10
C ARG A 9 -14.29 21.67 -18.80
N ALA A 10 -15.00 21.59 -17.68
CA ALA A 10 -14.42 21.26 -16.38
C ALA A 10 -14.38 19.73 -16.22
N ILE A 11 -13.20 19.21 -15.87
CA ILE A 11 -13.02 17.78 -15.57
C ILE A 11 -12.42 17.62 -14.18
N PHE A 12 -12.83 16.58 -13.47
CA PHE A 12 -12.20 16.18 -12.22
C PHE A 12 -11.19 15.04 -12.49
N ARG A 13 -10.02 15.13 -11.85
CA ARG A 13 -9.01 14.06 -11.81
C ARG A 13 -8.49 13.88 -10.41
N LEU A 14 -8.11 12.66 -10.04
CA LEU A 14 -7.34 12.45 -8.82
C LEU A 14 -5.99 13.17 -8.94
N PRO A 15 -5.47 13.78 -7.86
CA PRO A 15 -4.13 14.38 -7.88
C PRO A 15 -3.09 13.31 -8.26
N GLN A 16 -2.20 13.61 -9.22
CA GLN A 16 -1.18 12.66 -9.70
C GLN A 16 -0.29 12.11 -8.57
N HIS A 17 -0.03 12.92 -7.55
CA HIS A 17 0.82 12.55 -6.40
C HIS A 17 0.00 12.28 -5.13
N CYS A 18 -1.26 11.87 -5.24
CA CYS A 18 -2.01 11.42 -4.06
C CYS A 18 -1.31 10.21 -3.44
N ARG A 19 -1.21 10.19 -2.11
CA ARG A 19 -0.50 9.14 -1.37
C ARG A 19 -1.36 7.91 -1.08
N ALA A 20 -2.69 8.09 -1.09
CA ALA A 20 -3.64 7.02 -0.83
C ALA A 20 -4.94 7.28 -1.59
N THR A 21 -5.59 6.19 -1.97
CA THR A 21 -6.91 6.19 -2.59
C THR A 21 -7.78 5.13 -1.92
N ARG A 22 -9.09 5.27 -2.07
CA ARG A 22 -10.07 4.29 -1.59
C ARG A 22 -11.18 4.15 -2.62
N LEU A 23 -11.74 2.95 -2.73
CA LEU A 23 -12.96 2.73 -3.48
C LEU A 23 -14.17 3.15 -2.62
N GLU A 24 -14.97 4.08 -3.12
CA GLU A 24 -16.25 4.48 -2.55
C GLU A 24 -17.36 4.17 -3.55
N GLY A 25 -18.19 3.17 -3.24
CA GLY A 25 -19.11 2.60 -4.23
C GLY A 25 -18.34 2.01 -5.41
N ASN A 26 -18.51 2.61 -6.59
CA ASN A 26 -17.82 2.21 -7.82
C ASN A 26 -16.75 3.22 -8.26
N GLU A 27 -16.45 4.24 -7.44
CA GLU A 27 -15.51 5.30 -7.79
C GLU A 27 -14.27 5.27 -6.91
N MET A 28 -13.10 5.48 -7.51
CA MET A 28 -11.86 5.65 -6.76
C MET A 28 -11.75 7.13 -6.33
N VAL A 29 -11.59 7.36 -5.03
CA VAL A 29 -11.39 8.69 -4.45
C VAL A 29 -9.98 8.84 -3.91
N SER A 30 -9.43 10.06 -3.94
CA SER A 30 -8.13 10.37 -3.31
C SER A 30 -8.32 10.73 -1.84
N LEU A 31 -7.47 10.17 -0.98
CA LEU A 31 -7.43 10.53 0.43
C LEU A 31 -6.29 11.52 0.69
N PHE A 32 -6.57 12.57 1.46
CA PHE A 32 -5.52 13.40 2.02
C PHE A 32 -4.88 12.64 3.20
N TRP A 33 -3.73 11.99 2.93
CA TRP A 33 -3.05 11.15 3.90
C TRP A 33 -1.98 11.92 4.67
N ASN A 34 -2.38 12.45 5.84
CA ASN A 34 -1.52 13.10 6.80
C ASN A 34 -1.91 12.67 8.23
N PRO A 35 -1.64 11.41 8.62
CA PRO A 35 -2.04 10.91 9.92
C PRO A 35 -1.34 11.68 11.04
N PRO A 36 -2.00 11.91 12.20
CA PRO A 36 -1.33 12.48 13.36
C PRO A 36 -0.26 11.52 13.91
N GLY A 37 0.59 12.03 14.80
CA GLY A 37 1.76 11.28 15.30
C GLY A 37 1.42 9.93 15.94
N GLU A 38 0.28 9.82 16.62
CA GLU A 38 -0.19 8.56 17.25
C GLU A 38 -0.52 7.45 16.25
N PHE A 39 -0.92 7.80 15.02
CA PHE A 39 -1.22 6.85 13.95
C PHE A 39 -0.08 6.75 12.92
N THR A 40 1.02 7.45 13.13
CA THR A 40 2.18 7.44 12.24
C THR A 40 3.11 6.29 12.62
N HIS A 41 3.46 5.45 11.67
CA HIS A 41 4.43 4.38 11.90
C HIS A 41 5.86 4.95 11.89
N TYR A 42 6.60 4.74 12.97
CA TYR A 42 8.02 5.05 13.07
C TYR A 42 8.83 3.75 12.95
N PHE A 43 9.76 3.71 12.00
CA PHE A 43 10.65 2.57 11.80
C PHE A 43 11.52 2.35 13.03
N LYS A 44 11.53 1.11 13.54
CA LYS A 44 12.29 0.73 14.76
C LYS A 44 13.56 -0.06 14.47
N HIS A 45 13.73 -0.54 13.23
CA HIS A 45 14.82 -1.41 12.82
C HIS A 45 15.61 -0.79 11.67
N GLN A 46 16.92 -1.03 11.64
CA GLN A 46 17.77 -0.66 10.51
C GLN A 46 17.58 -1.63 9.34
N SER A 47 17.92 -1.20 8.13
CA SER A 47 17.95 -2.08 6.96
C SER A 47 18.97 -3.21 7.17
N PRO A 48 18.65 -4.47 6.79
CA PRO A 48 19.60 -5.58 6.84
C PRO A 48 20.85 -5.31 5.99
N PRO A 49 22.01 -5.91 6.34
CA PRO A 49 23.19 -5.85 5.49
C PRO A 49 22.93 -6.55 4.14
N LYS A 50 23.71 -6.17 3.12
CA LYS A 50 23.66 -6.83 1.81
C LYS A 50 24.05 -8.31 1.96
N PRO A 51 23.23 -9.26 1.46
CA PRO A 51 23.59 -10.67 1.48
C PRO A 51 24.59 -11.01 0.37
N ASP A 52 25.38 -12.07 0.58
CA ASP A 52 26.32 -12.59 -0.43
C ASP A 52 25.59 -13.22 -1.63
N VAL A 53 24.44 -13.83 -1.36
CA VAL A 53 23.56 -14.46 -2.38
C VAL A 53 22.13 -14.05 -2.11
N LEU A 54 21.42 -13.66 -3.17
CA LEU A 54 20.00 -13.32 -3.10
C LEU A 54 19.15 -14.59 -3.09
N LYS A 55 18.42 -14.83 -2.00
CA LYS A 55 17.31 -15.78 -1.94
C LYS A 55 16.02 -14.97 -1.84
N ILE A 56 15.25 -14.92 -2.92
CA ILE A 56 14.08 -14.05 -3.04
C ILE A 56 12.82 -14.89 -2.88
N TYR A 57 11.97 -14.53 -1.93
CA TYR A 57 10.61 -15.04 -1.82
C TYR A 57 9.65 -14.06 -2.48
N GLU A 58 9.15 -14.41 -3.67
CA GLU A 58 8.15 -13.61 -4.38
C GLU A 58 6.77 -13.81 -3.75
N ALA A 59 6.04 -12.72 -3.49
CA ALA A 59 4.77 -12.77 -2.78
C ALA A 59 3.78 -11.69 -3.23
N HIS A 60 2.49 -11.99 -3.06
CA HIS A 60 1.39 -11.04 -3.26
C HIS A 60 0.50 -10.99 -2.01
N VAL A 61 0.56 -9.88 -1.26
CA VAL A 61 -0.08 -9.73 0.06
C VAL A 61 -1.57 -10.09 0.05
N GLY A 62 -2.33 -9.58 -0.92
CA GLY A 62 -3.79 -9.77 -0.96
C GLY A 62 -4.23 -11.21 -1.22
N MET A 63 -3.36 -12.08 -1.74
CA MET A 63 -3.65 -13.48 -2.05
C MET A 63 -2.89 -14.45 -1.13
N ALA A 64 -2.24 -13.93 -0.09
CA ALA A 64 -1.35 -14.70 0.77
C ALA A 64 -2.07 -15.35 1.97
N THR A 65 -3.39 -15.16 2.08
CA THR A 65 -4.24 -15.81 3.09
C THR A 65 -5.00 -16.97 2.47
N GLU A 66 -5.34 -17.98 3.27
CA GLU A 66 -6.14 -19.12 2.82
C GLU A 66 -7.62 -18.77 2.65
N ASP A 67 -8.08 -17.71 3.33
CA ASP A 67 -9.45 -17.23 3.24
C ASP A 67 -9.76 -16.69 1.83
N GLU A 68 -10.97 -16.90 1.32
CA GLU A 68 -11.45 -16.35 0.04
C GLU A 68 -11.78 -14.84 0.15
N ARG A 69 -10.75 -14.04 0.46
CA ARG A 69 -10.80 -12.58 0.58
C ARG A 69 -9.44 -11.97 0.28
N CYS A 70 -9.41 -10.63 0.19
CA CYS A 70 -8.13 -9.92 0.14
C CYS A 70 -7.46 -9.91 1.54
N GLY A 71 -6.25 -10.48 1.63
CA GLY A 71 -5.41 -10.47 2.83
C GLY A 71 -4.89 -9.08 3.21
N GLY A 72 -4.62 -8.88 4.51
CA GLY A 72 -4.12 -7.61 5.04
C GLY A 72 -2.59 -7.52 5.12
N TYR A 73 -2.04 -6.31 5.07
CA TYR A 73 -0.59 -6.09 5.27
C TYR A 73 -0.09 -6.56 6.65
N ARG A 74 -0.89 -6.38 7.70
CA ARG A 74 -0.52 -6.81 9.07
C ARG A 74 -0.60 -8.32 9.22
N GLU A 75 -1.65 -8.93 8.70
CA GLU A 75 -1.79 -10.39 8.63
C GLU A 75 -0.59 -11.03 7.92
N PHE A 76 -0.18 -10.49 6.77
CA PHE A 76 1.02 -10.94 6.06
C PHE A 76 2.30 -10.79 6.91
N ALA A 77 2.46 -9.63 7.54
CA ALA A 77 3.64 -9.33 8.34
C ALA A 77 3.75 -10.22 9.59
N ASP A 78 2.63 -10.47 10.25
CA ASP A 78 2.60 -11.16 11.54
C ASP A 78 2.58 -12.68 11.37
N ASN A 79 1.92 -13.20 10.32
CA ASN A 79 1.72 -14.64 10.14
C ASN A 79 2.69 -15.26 9.12
N LEU A 80 3.00 -14.57 8.01
CA LEU A 80 3.74 -15.18 6.91
C LEU A 80 5.24 -14.85 6.89
N LEU A 81 5.64 -13.61 7.24
CA LEU A 81 7.07 -13.27 7.32
C LEU A 81 7.88 -14.18 8.26
N PRO A 82 7.38 -14.60 9.45
CA PRO A 82 8.11 -15.54 10.31
C PRO A 82 8.37 -16.89 9.63
N THR A 83 7.40 -17.39 8.87
CA THR A 83 7.54 -18.65 8.11
C THR A 83 8.54 -18.50 6.97
N ILE A 84 8.56 -17.38 6.26
CA ILE A 84 9.54 -17.10 5.20
C ILE A 84 10.96 -17.05 5.78
N ALA A 85 11.14 -16.35 6.92
CA ALA A 85 12.43 -16.21 7.56
C ALA A 85 13.00 -17.53 8.11
N ALA A 86 12.14 -18.52 8.39
CA ALA A 86 12.53 -19.85 8.83
C ALA A 86 12.97 -20.78 7.69
N LYS A 87 12.84 -20.37 6.42
CA LYS A 87 13.24 -21.14 5.22
C LYS A 87 14.61 -20.71 4.70
#